data_AF-A0A9W5Z122-F1
#
_entry.id   AF-A0A9W5Z122-F1
#
_cell.length_a   1.000
_cell.length_b   1.000
_cell.length_c   1.000
_cell.angle_alpha   90.00
_cell.angle_beta   90.00
_cell.angle_gamma   90.00
#
_symmetry.space_group_name_H-M   'P 1'
#
loop_
_entity.id
_entity.type
_entity.pdbx_description
1 polymer ?
#
loop_
_entity_poly.entity_id
_entity_poly.type
_entity_poly.pdbx_seq_one_letter_code
_entity_poly.pdbx_strand_id
1 'polypeptide(L)'
;MMRIAKAYCAFVDGKPVDPLSSIRPSLDVKSAYEFRIEGMCETNTVHPLSKLHAKSTATGWVSFLKSSWRQKSRVFLEGSSRRIPKTLFIPQSQINVWAKETKRRAARVTEHDLILSFLYQHFANNENRSPNFGITMNIQRQLQHDVGFGNPWILVPVPPLSHPAKDVSPSDSLVGGALHIRHTINLARDPQCVSQIIAQHASLNGQPIIPKYFAERNAHALVTSWAGHPVYGYELGTETPVAVLGNVSFCTYLRKAGMVMDDLLVVWKGNGGFWIHGCLEDRLWKQMAQSLK
;
A
#
# COMPACT_ATOMS: atom_id res chain seq x y z
N MET A 1 -5.67 -12.58 -1.69
CA MET A 1 -4.77 -13.18 -0.67
C MET A 1 -5.47 -14.22 0.19
N MET A 2 -6.70 -13.98 0.71
CA MET A 2 -7.46 -14.97 1.51
C MET A 2 -7.70 -16.32 0.80
N ARG A 3 -7.93 -16.32 -0.53
CA ARG A 3 -8.08 -17.55 -1.33
C ARG A 3 -6.78 -18.34 -1.50
N ILE A 4 -5.63 -17.66 -1.61
CA ILE A 4 -4.31 -18.32 -1.71
C ILE A 4 -3.98 -19.02 -0.40
N ALA A 5 -4.15 -18.33 0.73
CA ALA A 5 -3.93 -18.94 2.04
C ALA A 5 -4.85 -20.14 2.26
N LYS A 6 -6.16 -20.00 1.97
CA LYS A 6 -7.12 -21.10 2.09
C LYS A 6 -6.83 -22.27 1.16
N ALA A 7 -6.45 -22.00 -0.10
CA ALA A 7 -6.07 -23.04 -1.06
C ALA A 7 -4.78 -23.74 -0.64
N TYR A 8 -3.82 -23.02 -0.06
CA TYR A 8 -2.63 -23.61 0.52
C TYR A 8 -2.96 -24.49 1.73
N CYS A 9 -3.78 -24.01 2.67
CA CYS A 9 -4.25 -24.83 3.80
C CYS A 9 -4.98 -26.09 3.31
N ALA A 10 -5.89 -25.95 2.33
CA ALA A 10 -6.60 -27.09 1.74
C ALA A 10 -5.64 -28.09 1.09
N PHE A 11 -4.64 -27.60 0.33
CA PHE A 11 -3.61 -28.43 -0.26
C PHE A 11 -2.80 -29.19 0.80
N VAL A 12 -2.38 -28.52 1.87
CA VAL A 12 -1.64 -29.14 3.00
C VAL A 12 -2.50 -30.18 3.71
N ASP A 13 -3.80 -29.94 3.85
CA ASP A 13 -4.78 -30.87 4.44
C ASP A 13 -5.17 -32.03 3.50
N GLY A 14 -4.61 -32.11 2.28
CA GLY A 14 -4.99 -33.12 1.28
C GLY A 14 -6.39 -32.95 0.70
N LYS A 15 -7.01 -31.76 0.87
CA LYS A 15 -8.32 -31.42 0.30
C LYS A 15 -8.15 -30.95 -1.16
N PRO A 16 -9.12 -31.22 -2.04
CA PRO A 16 -9.07 -30.74 -3.41
C PRO A 16 -9.04 -29.21 -3.45
N VAL A 17 -8.21 -28.68 -4.34
CA VAL A 17 -8.10 -27.23 -4.62
C VAL A 17 -8.72 -26.98 -5.98
N ASP A 18 -9.60 -25.98 -6.07
CA ASP A 18 -10.23 -25.62 -7.34
C ASP A 18 -9.18 -25.31 -8.42
N PRO A 19 -9.36 -25.83 -9.65
CA PRO A 19 -8.42 -25.59 -10.73
C PRO A 19 -8.31 -24.10 -11.05
N LEU A 20 -7.06 -23.64 -11.24
CA LEU A 20 -6.74 -22.24 -11.47
C LEU A 20 -6.63 -21.95 -12.97
N SER A 21 -7.40 -20.97 -13.44
CA SER A 21 -7.11 -20.37 -14.75
C SER A 21 -5.81 -19.57 -14.67
N SER A 22 -4.90 -19.81 -15.62
CA SER A 22 -3.69 -19.00 -15.81
C SER A 22 -4.01 -17.67 -16.50
N ILE A 23 -5.21 -17.51 -17.05
CA ILE A 23 -5.66 -16.29 -17.73
C ILE A 23 -6.20 -15.32 -16.68
N ARG A 24 -5.64 -14.10 -16.66
CA ARG A 24 -6.16 -13.03 -15.81
C ARG A 24 -7.58 -12.68 -16.26
N PRO A 25 -8.59 -12.76 -15.37
CA PRO A 25 -9.95 -12.35 -15.72
C PRO A 25 -10.00 -10.84 -15.99
N SER A 26 -10.97 -10.43 -16.81
CA SER A 26 -11.24 -9.01 -17.06
C SER A 26 -11.54 -8.28 -15.75
N LEU A 27 -11.10 -7.03 -15.65
CA LEU A 27 -11.32 -6.18 -14.48
C LEU A 27 -12.43 -5.17 -14.80
N ASP A 28 -13.63 -5.67 -15.03
CA ASP A 28 -14.78 -4.81 -15.31
C ASP A 28 -15.33 -4.21 -14.01
N VAL A 29 -15.52 -2.88 -14.01
CA VAL A 29 -16.02 -2.14 -12.84
C VAL A 29 -17.55 -2.19 -12.85
N LYS A 30 -18.16 -2.36 -11.67
CA LYS A 30 -19.63 -2.27 -11.52
C LYS A 30 -20.13 -0.95 -12.07
N SER A 31 -21.28 -0.97 -12.74
CA SER A 31 -21.83 0.23 -13.35
C SER A 31 -22.16 1.27 -12.28
N ALA A 32 -22.14 2.57 -12.64
CA ALA A 32 -22.56 3.64 -11.73
C ALA A 32 -24.01 3.46 -11.23
N TYR A 33 -24.86 2.76 -11.99
CA TYR A 33 -26.22 2.38 -11.59
C TYR A 33 -26.26 1.33 -10.46
N GLU A 34 -25.29 0.42 -10.41
CA GLU A 34 -25.17 -0.58 -9.33
C GLU A 34 -24.60 0.04 -8.03
N PHE A 35 -23.82 1.11 -8.15
CA PHE A 35 -23.40 1.98 -7.04
C PHE A 35 -24.42 3.11 -6.87
N ARG A 36 -25.61 2.86 -6.30
CA ARG A 36 -26.66 3.86 -5.97
C ARG A 36 -26.13 5.27 -5.62
N ILE A 37 -25.82 6.09 -6.62
CA ILE A 37 -25.48 7.50 -6.50
C ILE A 37 -26.26 8.20 -7.60
N GLU A 38 -27.47 8.63 -7.24
CA GLU A 38 -28.18 9.67 -7.97
C GLU A 38 -27.22 10.87 -8.11
N GLY A 39 -26.82 11.18 -9.36
CA GLY A 39 -25.99 12.36 -9.66
C GLY A 39 -24.63 12.09 -10.31
N MET A 40 -24.21 10.84 -10.56
CA MET A 40 -23.05 10.58 -11.43
C MET A 40 -23.44 10.79 -12.90
N CYS A 41 -23.47 12.05 -13.36
CA CYS A 41 -23.30 12.31 -14.77
C CYS A 41 -21.94 11.75 -15.21
N GLU A 42 -21.92 10.97 -16.29
CA GLU A 42 -20.72 10.64 -17.06
C GLU A 42 -20.04 11.94 -17.52
N THR A 43 -19.28 12.53 -16.61
CA THR A 43 -18.40 13.63 -16.94
C THR A 43 -17.13 13.00 -17.46
N ASN A 44 -16.76 13.30 -18.71
CA ASN A 44 -15.47 12.97 -19.33
C ASN A 44 -14.26 13.59 -18.60
N THR A 45 -14.45 14.08 -17.37
CA THR A 45 -13.42 14.68 -16.53
C THR A 45 -12.55 13.60 -15.93
N VAL A 46 -11.24 13.78 -16.04
CA VAL A 46 -10.25 12.89 -15.43
C VAL A 46 -10.30 13.05 -13.91
N HIS A 47 -10.52 11.94 -13.19
CA HIS A 47 -10.56 11.94 -11.73
C HIS A 47 -9.19 12.35 -11.16
N PRO A 48 -9.12 13.24 -10.15
CA PRO A 48 -7.85 13.82 -9.67
C PRO A 48 -6.85 12.76 -9.20
N LEU A 49 -7.31 11.71 -8.49
CA LEU A 49 -6.44 10.61 -8.07
C LEU A 49 -5.97 9.74 -9.23
N SER A 50 -6.80 9.55 -10.27
CA SER A 50 -6.41 8.81 -11.47
C SER A 50 -5.33 9.58 -12.26
N LYS A 51 -5.46 10.92 -12.33
CA LYS A 51 -4.43 11.80 -12.88
C LYS A 51 -3.14 11.75 -12.07
N LEU A 52 -3.24 11.73 -10.74
CA LEU A 52 -2.08 11.62 -9.85
C LEU A 52 -1.40 10.25 -9.99
N HIS A 53 -2.17 9.16 -10.11
CA HIS A 53 -1.68 7.82 -10.36
C HIS A 53 -0.82 7.79 -11.63
N ALA A 54 -1.36 8.24 -12.76
CA ALA A 54 -0.62 8.32 -14.03
C ALA A 54 0.68 9.12 -13.91
N LYS A 55 0.68 10.24 -13.18
CA LYS A 55 1.88 11.06 -12.93
C LYS A 55 2.91 10.39 -12.01
N SER A 56 2.46 9.48 -11.14
CA SER A 56 3.28 8.79 -10.13
C SER A 56 3.83 7.45 -10.63
N THR A 57 3.43 7.02 -11.82
CA THR A 57 3.88 5.77 -12.45
C THR A 57 4.78 6.06 -13.64
N ALA A 58 5.79 5.22 -13.83
CA ALA A 58 6.56 5.15 -15.07
C ALA A 58 6.26 3.82 -15.76
N THR A 59 6.20 3.83 -17.08
CA THR A 59 5.83 2.68 -17.91
C THR A 59 6.98 2.30 -18.84
N GLY A 60 6.99 1.03 -19.25
CA GLY A 60 7.91 0.52 -20.26
C GLY A 60 9.24 0.00 -19.71
N TRP A 61 9.88 -0.85 -20.51
CA TRP A 61 11.13 -1.52 -20.16
C TRP A 61 12.29 -0.56 -19.93
N VAL A 62 12.34 0.57 -20.66
CA VAL A 62 13.38 1.58 -20.47
C VAL A 62 13.33 2.15 -19.05
N SER A 63 12.13 2.50 -18.56
CA SER A 63 11.92 2.99 -17.20
C SER A 63 12.33 1.94 -16.17
N PHE A 64 11.90 0.69 -16.37
CA PHE A 64 12.25 -0.44 -15.51
C PHE A 64 13.76 -0.66 -15.40
N LEU A 65 14.47 -0.72 -16.53
CA LEU A 65 15.91 -0.92 -16.58
C LEU A 65 16.67 0.26 -15.94
N LYS A 66 16.23 1.50 -16.20
CA LYS A 66 16.81 2.70 -15.57
C LYS A 66 16.71 2.66 -14.05
N SER A 67 15.56 2.31 -13.49
CA SER A 67 15.40 2.21 -12.04
C SER A 67 16.18 1.05 -11.44
N SER A 68 16.27 -0.08 -12.15
CA SER A 68 17.10 -1.23 -11.76
C SER A 68 18.58 -0.86 -11.70
N TRP A 69 19.08 -0.15 -12.71
CA TRP A 69 20.45 0.35 -12.74
C TRP A 69 20.72 1.33 -11.59
N ARG A 70 19.81 2.29 -11.39
CA ARG A 70 19.91 3.27 -10.30
C ARG A 70 19.99 2.61 -8.93
N GLN A 71 19.19 1.58 -8.69
CA GLN A 71 19.25 0.81 -7.44
C GLN A 71 20.64 0.18 -7.24
N LYS A 72 21.15 -0.51 -8.26
CA LYS A 72 22.46 -1.16 -8.20
C LYS A 72 23.61 -0.17 -8.00
N SER A 73 23.62 0.91 -8.77
CA SER A 73 24.66 1.94 -8.67
C SER A 73 24.65 2.59 -7.30
N ARG A 74 23.47 2.79 -6.68
CA ARG A 74 23.37 3.36 -5.34
C ARG A 74 23.93 2.43 -4.27
N VAL A 75 23.60 1.14 -4.32
CA VAL A 75 24.15 0.14 -3.39
C VAL A 75 25.68 0.12 -3.47
N PHE A 76 26.23 0.28 -4.67
CA PHE A 76 27.68 0.31 -4.89
C PHE A 76 28.34 1.62 -4.43
N LEU A 77 27.75 2.78 -4.73
CA LEU A 77 28.38 4.10 -4.52
C LEU A 77 28.07 4.72 -3.15
N GLU A 78 26.90 4.45 -2.56
CA GLU A 78 26.37 5.19 -1.40
C GLU A 78 26.06 4.26 -0.21
N GLY A 79 27.09 3.60 0.32
CA GLY A 79 26.95 2.65 1.42
C GLY A 79 26.21 3.16 2.67
N SER A 80 26.22 4.47 2.94
CA SER A 80 25.54 5.10 4.08
C SER A 80 24.03 5.31 3.89
N SER A 81 23.54 5.26 2.66
CA SER A 81 22.11 5.41 2.32
C SER A 81 21.44 4.07 2.01
N ARG A 82 22.11 2.97 2.37
CA ARG A 82 21.65 1.60 2.14
C ARG A 82 20.29 1.38 2.82
N ARG A 83 19.33 0.93 2.02
CA ARG A 83 18.04 0.43 2.52
C ARG A 83 18.27 -0.89 3.23
N ILE A 84 17.79 -1.00 4.46
CA ILE A 84 17.98 -2.17 5.31
C ILE A 84 16.64 -2.78 5.70
N PRO A 85 16.53 -4.12 5.66
CA PRO A 85 15.33 -4.81 6.11
C PRO A 85 15.22 -4.69 7.63
N LYS A 86 14.12 -4.11 8.11
CA LYS A 86 13.80 -4.10 9.54
C LYS A 86 12.30 -4.29 9.75
N THR A 87 11.97 -4.62 10.98
CA THR A 87 10.61 -4.76 11.47
C THR A 87 10.41 -3.83 12.66
N LEU A 88 9.30 -3.09 12.66
CA LEU A 88 8.86 -2.23 13.75
C LEU A 88 7.53 -2.73 14.30
N PHE A 89 7.40 -2.77 15.62
CA PHE A 89 6.14 -3.06 16.30
C PHE A 89 5.55 -1.79 16.88
N ILE A 90 4.25 -1.58 16.67
CA ILE A 90 3.46 -0.52 17.29
C ILE A 90 2.49 -1.19 18.27
N PRO A 91 2.71 -1.06 19.59
CA PRO A 91 1.84 -1.65 20.60
C PRO A 91 0.42 -1.09 20.57
N GLN A 92 -0.56 -1.92 20.91
CA GLN A 92 -1.97 -1.51 21.00
C GLN A 92 -2.18 -0.39 22.02
N SER A 93 -1.37 -0.31 23.08
CA SER A 93 -1.42 0.79 24.05
C SER A 93 -1.23 2.15 23.38
N GLN A 94 -0.27 2.26 22.47
CA GLN A 94 -0.01 3.49 21.71
C GLN A 94 -1.14 3.81 20.74
N ILE A 95 -1.66 2.79 20.04
CA ILE A 95 -2.81 2.94 19.13
C ILE A 95 -4.04 3.42 19.90
N ASN A 96 -4.26 2.91 21.12
CA ASN A 96 -5.36 3.32 21.98
C ASN A 96 -5.22 4.79 22.42
N VAL A 97 -4.00 5.30 22.64
CA VAL A 97 -3.76 6.72 22.92
C VAL A 97 -4.20 7.57 21.73
N TRP A 98 -3.75 7.22 20.52
CA TRP A 98 -4.16 7.91 19.29
C TRP A 98 -5.66 7.83 19.05
N ALA A 99 -6.27 6.66 19.27
CA ALA A 99 -7.70 6.45 19.11
C ALA A 99 -8.51 7.31 20.11
N LYS A 100 -8.06 7.44 21.37
CA LYS A 100 -8.70 8.34 22.34
C LYS A 100 -8.69 9.78 21.85
N GLU A 101 -7.57 10.26 21.30
CA GLU A 101 -7.46 11.62 20.79
C GLU A 101 -8.37 11.87 19.58
N THR A 102 -8.50 10.89 18.66
CA THR A 102 -9.46 10.99 17.55
C THR A 102 -10.91 11.08 18.02
N LYS A 103 -11.28 10.32 19.06
CA LYS A 103 -12.61 10.35 19.66
C LYS A 103 -12.93 11.70 20.28
N ARG A 104 -11.97 12.32 20.98
CA ARG A 104 -12.14 13.67 21.56
C ARG A 104 -12.48 14.73 20.51
N ARG A 105 -11.99 14.54 19.29
CA ARG A 105 -12.20 15.44 18.14
C ARG A 105 -13.36 15.03 17.24
N ALA A 106 -14.14 14.02 17.62
CA ALA A 106 -15.19 13.43 16.80
C ALA A 106 -14.72 12.98 15.39
N ALA A 107 -13.43 12.67 15.23
CA ALA A 107 -12.87 12.25 13.95
C ALA A 107 -13.20 10.77 13.68
N ARG A 108 -13.84 10.49 12.54
CA ARG A 108 -14.20 9.13 12.11
C ARG A 108 -13.05 8.48 11.34
N VAL A 109 -12.12 7.87 12.08
CA VAL A 109 -10.98 7.13 11.53
C VAL A 109 -10.87 5.73 12.15
N THR A 110 -10.16 4.84 11.47
CA THR A 110 -9.87 3.47 11.93
C THR A 110 -8.43 3.38 12.45
N GLU A 111 -8.12 2.32 13.20
CA GLU A 111 -6.73 2.01 13.60
C GLU A 111 -5.79 1.98 12.40
N HIS A 112 -6.24 1.43 11.27
CA HIS A 112 -5.44 1.38 10.07
C HIS A 112 -5.12 2.78 9.50
N ASP A 113 -6.05 3.72 9.56
CA ASP A 113 -5.79 5.10 9.11
C ASP A 113 -4.77 5.78 10.03
N LEU A 114 -4.81 5.49 11.34
CA LEU A 114 -3.83 5.99 12.31
C LEU A 114 -2.42 5.45 12.02
N ILE A 115 -2.31 4.15 11.71
CA ILE A 115 -1.02 3.53 11.35
C ILE A 115 -0.49 4.11 10.05
N LEU A 116 -1.34 4.27 9.04
CA LEU A 116 -0.92 4.91 7.79
C LEU A 116 -0.55 6.37 7.98
N SER A 117 -1.25 7.10 8.86
CA SER A 117 -0.95 8.50 9.20
C SER A 117 0.41 8.64 9.87
N PHE A 118 0.67 7.77 10.85
CA PHE A 118 1.97 7.67 11.52
C PHE A 118 3.08 7.48 10.49
N LEU A 119 2.94 6.52 9.56
CA LEU A 119 3.93 6.32 8.50
C LEU A 119 4.04 7.55 7.60
N TYR A 120 2.91 8.06 7.12
CA TYR A 120 2.85 9.20 6.20
C TYR A 120 3.64 10.40 6.71
N GLN A 121 3.56 10.74 8.00
CA GLN A 121 4.32 11.85 8.60
C GLN A 121 5.84 11.76 8.42
N HIS A 122 6.40 10.55 8.35
CA HIS A 122 7.85 10.35 8.17
C HIS A 122 8.30 10.45 6.71
N PHE A 123 7.38 10.32 5.75
CA PHE A 123 7.66 10.39 4.31
C PHE A 123 7.18 11.70 3.65
N ALA A 124 6.20 12.37 4.27
CA ALA A 124 5.62 13.62 3.81
C ALA A 124 6.58 14.80 4.04
N ASN A 125 7.64 14.88 3.24
CA ASN A 125 8.60 15.99 3.26
C ASN A 125 8.55 16.78 1.94
N ASN A 126 8.15 18.05 2.08
CA ASN A 126 8.12 19.16 1.12
C ASN A 126 6.96 19.20 0.10
N GLU A 127 6.19 20.30 0.17
CA GLU A 127 5.09 20.68 -0.74
C GLU A 127 5.52 20.75 -2.23
N ASN A 128 6.81 20.96 -2.49
CA ASN A 128 7.36 21.06 -3.86
C ASN A 128 7.78 19.69 -4.45
N ARG A 129 7.53 18.57 -3.77
CA ARG A 129 7.87 17.23 -4.26
C ARG A 129 6.62 16.41 -4.56
N SER A 130 6.79 15.47 -5.49
CA SER A 130 5.78 14.47 -5.84
C SER A 130 5.36 13.63 -4.62
N PRO A 131 4.21 12.92 -4.66
CA PRO A 131 3.79 12.12 -3.51
C PRO A 131 4.87 11.09 -3.14
N ASN A 132 5.41 11.23 -1.93
CA ASN A 132 6.41 10.31 -1.37
C ASN A 132 5.76 9.16 -0.59
N PHE A 133 4.42 9.07 -0.62
CA PHE A 133 3.66 8.06 0.08
C PHE A 133 2.53 7.55 -0.82
N GLY A 134 2.38 6.23 -0.87
CA GLY A 134 1.31 5.56 -1.58
C GLY A 134 0.82 4.35 -0.81
N ILE A 135 -0.40 3.91 -1.10
CA ILE A 135 -1.02 2.73 -0.51
C ILE A 135 -1.49 1.78 -1.60
N THR A 136 -1.31 0.48 -1.42
CA THR A 136 -1.96 -0.51 -2.29
C THR A 136 -3.38 -0.74 -1.81
N MET A 137 -4.35 -0.65 -2.70
CA MET A 137 -5.76 -0.88 -2.36
C MET A 137 -6.32 -2.06 -3.16
N ASN A 138 -6.99 -2.97 -2.46
CA ASN A 138 -7.77 -4.03 -3.08
C ASN A 138 -9.10 -3.47 -3.59
N ILE A 139 -9.37 -3.64 -4.88
CA ILE A 139 -10.57 -3.15 -5.58
C ILE A 139 -11.61 -4.24 -5.87
N GLN A 140 -11.48 -5.43 -5.28
CA GLN A 140 -12.40 -6.55 -5.55
C GLN A 140 -13.87 -6.19 -5.35
N ARG A 141 -14.20 -5.30 -4.40
CA ARG A 141 -15.59 -4.92 -4.12
C ARG A 141 -16.19 -4.03 -5.22
N GLN A 142 -15.33 -3.35 -5.98
CA GLN A 142 -15.67 -2.45 -7.08
C GLN A 142 -15.81 -3.18 -8.41
N LEU A 143 -15.29 -4.40 -8.52
CA LEU A 143 -15.35 -5.20 -9.74
C LEU A 143 -16.67 -5.96 -9.85
N GLN A 144 -17.16 -6.13 -11.09
CA GLN A 144 -18.37 -6.90 -11.41
C GLN A 144 -18.21 -8.37 -11.03
N HIS A 145 -17.02 -8.92 -11.26
CA HIS A 145 -16.71 -10.32 -11.06
C HIS A 145 -15.62 -10.53 -10.00
N ASP A 146 -15.71 -11.67 -9.33
CA ASP A 146 -14.63 -12.15 -8.47
C ASP A 146 -13.43 -12.55 -9.33
N VAL A 147 -12.27 -11.92 -9.10
CA VAL A 147 -11.09 -12.18 -9.94
C VAL A 147 -10.32 -13.43 -9.51
N GLY A 148 -10.81 -14.19 -8.53
CA GLY A 148 -10.18 -15.42 -8.09
C GLY A 148 -8.79 -15.20 -7.50
N PHE A 149 -7.80 -15.79 -8.15
CA PHE A 149 -6.38 -15.66 -7.83
C PHE A 149 -5.69 -14.51 -8.56
N GLY A 150 -6.44 -13.76 -9.38
CA GLY A 150 -5.98 -12.53 -9.99
C GLY A 150 -5.57 -11.48 -8.96
N ASN A 151 -4.94 -10.42 -9.46
CA ASN A 151 -4.47 -9.29 -8.66
C ASN A 151 -5.44 -8.10 -8.82
N PRO A 152 -6.48 -7.96 -7.96
CA PRO A 152 -7.38 -6.80 -7.97
C PRO A 152 -6.81 -5.69 -7.11
N TRP A 153 -5.55 -5.31 -7.31
CA TRP A 153 -4.90 -4.28 -6.51
C TRP A 153 -4.44 -3.14 -7.40
N ILE A 154 -4.67 -1.92 -6.92
CA ILE A 154 -4.17 -0.70 -7.53
C ILE A 154 -3.26 0.03 -6.56
N LEU A 155 -2.29 0.77 -7.10
CA LEU A 155 -1.50 1.72 -6.32
C LEU A 155 -2.29 3.02 -6.22
N VAL A 156 -2.43 3.55 -5.02
CA VAL A 156 -3.09 4.83 -4.76
C VAL A 156 -2.04 5.78 -4.18
N PRO A 157 -1.55 6.77 -4.95
CA PRO A 157 -0.68 7.79 -4.39
C PRO A 157 -1.48 8.66 -3.42
N VAL A 158 -0.91 8.94 -2.24
CA VAL A 158 -1.51 9.86 -1.29
C VAL A 158 -1.03 11.27 -1.62
N PRO A 159 -1.93 12.21 -1.97
CA PRO A 159 -1.53 13.57 -2.28
C PRO A 159 -0.86 14.22 -1.06
N PRO A 160 0.08 15.16 -1.26
CA PRO A 160 0.64 15.91 -0.15
C PRO A 160 -0.47 16.68 0.57
N LEU A 161 -0.38 16.74 1.89
CA LEU A 161 -1.22 17.59 2.73
C LEU A 161 -0.82 19.04 2.44
N SER A 162 -1.74 19.82 1.88
CA SER A 162 -1.63 21.27 1.88
C SER A 162 -1.62 21.71 3.34
N HIS A 163 -0.52 22.30 3.80
CA HIS A 163 -0.25 22.69 5.19
C HIS A 163 0.23 21.58 6.11
N PRO A 164 1.48 21.72 6.57
CA PRO A 164 1.77 21.72 7.99
C PRO A 164 2.13 23.15 8.36
N ALA A 165 1.21 23.89 9.02
CA ALA A 165 1.67 25.06 9.74
C ALA A 165 2.75 24.58 10.73
N LYS A 166 3.89 25.29 10.79
CA LYS A 166 5.07 24.88 11.56
C LYS A 166 4.79 24.72 13.07
N ASP A 167 3.61 25.12 13.53
CA ASP A 167 3.18 25.13 14.92
C ASP A 167 2.07 24.11 15.27
N VAL A 168 1.80 23.13 14.38
CA VAL A 168 0.78 22.10 14.62
C VAL A 168 1.32 21.03 15.58
N SER A 169 0.61 20.74 16.67
CA SER A 169 1.06 19.72 17.62
C SER A 169 1.19 18.34 16.93
N PRO A 170 2.10 17.45 17.39
CA PRO A 170 2.25 16.12 16.80
C PRO A 170 0.94 15.32 16.77
N SER A 171 0.08 15.54 17.78
CA SER A 171 -1.25 14.93 17.88
C SER A 171 -2.23 15.47 16.83
N ASP A 172 -2.23 16.79 16.61
CA ASP A 172 -3.03 17.44 15.56
C ASP A 172 -2.61 16.95 14.17
N SER A 173 -1.29 16.80 13.97
CA SER A 173 -0.72 16.28 12.73
C SER A 173 -1.14 14.83 12.46
N LEU A 174 -1.22 13.98 13.51
CA LEU A 174 -1.58 12.57 13.33
C LEU A 174 -3.06 12.40 12.97
N VAL A 175 -3.95 13.11 13.66
CA VAL A 175 -5.40 13.04 13.40
C VAL A 175 -5.71 13.65 12.03
N GLY A 176 -5.09 14.79 11.70
CA GLY A 176 -5.20 15.42 10.38
C GLY A 176 -4.73 14.49 9.25
N GLY A 177 -3.57 13.85 9.41
CA GLY A 177 -3.06 12.84 8.48
C GLY A 177 -3.99 11.64 8.31
N ALA A 178 -4.60 11.15 9.40
CA ALA A 178 -5.51 10.02 9.35
C ALA A 178 -6.81 10.36 8.61
N LEU A 179 -7.36 11.55 8.83
CA LEU A 179 -8.52 12.06 8.09
C LEU A 179 -8.20 12.24 6.60
N HIS A 180 -7.02 12.79 6.28
CA HIS A 180 -6.55 12.94 4.91
C HIS A 180 -6.40 11.62 4.17
N ILE A 181 -5.82 10.61 4.83
CA ILE A 181 -5.68 9.26 4.28
C ILE A 181 -7.05 8.61 4.10
N ARG A 182 -7.95 8.73 5.08
CA ARG A 182 -9.32 8.22 4.99
C ARG A 182 -10.07 8.86 3.81
N HIS A 183 -9.94 10.17 3.63
CA HIS A 183 -10.52 10.89 2.50
C HIS A 183 -9.94 10.38 1.17
N THR A 184 -8.61 10.23 1.08
CA THR A 184 -7.92 9.68 -0.11
C THR A 184 -8.40 8.26 -0.44
N ILE A 185 -8.54 7.39 0.57
CA ILE A 185 -9.07 6.03 0.39
C ILE A 185 -10.50 6.06 -0.14
N ASN A 186 -11.34 6.97 0.37
CA ASN A 186 -12.73 7.08 -0.09
C ASN A 186 -12.79 7.56 -1.55
N LEU A 187 -12.01 8.58 -1.93
CA LEU A 187 -11.88 9.02 -3.32
C LEU A 187 -11.33 7.91 -4.23
N ALA A 188 -10.39 7.09 -3.75
CA ALA A 188 -9.83 5.99 -4.53
C ALA A 188 -10.85 4.86 -4.79
N ARG A 189 -11.90 4.77 -3.97
CA ARG A 189 -12.99 3.78 -4.11
C ARG A 189 -14.06 4.22 -5.09
N ASP A 190 -14.02 5.47 -5.56
CA ASP A 190 -14.92 5.98 -6.58
C ASP A 190 -14.83 5.10 -7.85
N PRO A 191 -15.95 4.56 -8.37
CA PRO A 191 -15.95 3.73 -9.58
C PRO A 191 -15.28 4.42 -10.78
N GLN A 192 -15.44 5.73 -10.94
CA GLN A 192 -14.81 6.52 -12.01
C GLN A 192 -13.28 6.56 -11.83
N CYS A 193 -12.80 6.69 -10.59
CA CYS A 193 -11.37 6.62 -10.30
C CYS A 193 -10.79 5.25 -10.65
N VAL A 194 -11.47 4.18 -10.20
CA VAL A 194 -11.04 2.80 -10.42
C VAL A 194 -11.04 2.43 -11.90
N SER A 195 -12.11 2.77 -12.64
CA SER A 195 -12.22 2.48 -14.07
C SER A 195 -11.14 3.18 -14.88
N GLN A 196 -10.85 4.45 -14.59
CA GLN A 196 -9.80 5.19 -15.27
C GLN A 196 -8.39 4.62 -14.98
N ILE A 197 -8.12 4.17 -13.75
CA ILE A 197 -6.84 3.51 -13.42
C ILE A 197 -6.73 2.14 -14.12
N ILE A 198 -7.81 1.37 -14.20
CA ILE A 198 -7.82 0.11 -14.96
C ILE A 198 -7.58 0.36 -16.44
N ALA A 199 -8.21 1.38 -17.03
CA ALA A 199 -7.99 1.77 -18.43
C ALA A 199 -6.54 2.19 -18.69
N GLN A 200 -5.90 2.90 -17.74
CA GLN A 200 -4.46 3.21 -17.80
C GLN A 200 -3.58 1.96 -17.81
N HIS A 201 -3.97 0.89 -17.11
CA HIS A 201 -3.23 -0.37 -17.11
C HIS A 201 -3.49 -1.19 -18.38
N ALA A 202 -4.73 -1.19 -18.88
CA ALA A 202 -5.12 -1.93 -20.07
C ALA A 202 -4.37 -1.42 -21.32
N SER A 203 -4.10 -0.11 -21.40
CA SER A 203 -3.38 0.50 -22.52
C SER A 203 -1.87 0.18 -22.56
N LEU A 204 -1.32 -0.48 -21.54
CA LEU A 204 0.11 -0.77 -21.47
C LEU A 204 0.57 -1.92 -22.36
N ASN A 205 -0.35 -2.75 -22.91
CA ASN A 205 -0.03 -3.84 -23.83
C ASN A 205 1.14 -4.73 -23.35
N GLY A 206 1.15 -5.09 -22.06
CA GLY A 206 2.17 -5.96 -21.46
C GLY A 206 3.47 -5.24 -21.03
N GLN A 207 3.55 -3.92 -21.18
CA GLN A 207 4.70 -3.16 -20.67
C GLN A 207 4.69 -3.10 -19.13
N PRO A 208 5.87 -3.15 -18.48
CA PRO A 208 5.95 -3.05 -17.03
C PRO A 208 5.51 -1.66 -16.57
N ILE A 209 4.84 -1.63 -15.42
CA ILE A 209 4.53 -0.43 -14.66
C ILE A 209 5.36 -0.43 -13.37
N ILE A 210 5.99 0.70 -13.08
CA ILE A 210 6.76 0.89 -11.86
C ILE A 210 6.37 2.23 -11.20
N PRO A 211 6.49 2.35 -9.86
CA PRO A 211 6.48 3.65 -9.23
C PRO A 211 7.59 4.52 -9.84
N LYS A 212 7.26 5.73 -10.29
CA LYS A 212 8.18 6.63 -10.99
C LYS A 212 9.44 6.93 -10.17
N TYR A 213 9.26 7.04 -8.86
CA TYR A 213 10.31 7.38 -7.90
C TYR A 213 10.96 6.14 -7.24
N PHE A 214 10.73 4.95 -7.81
CA PHE A 214 11.37 3.73 -7.34
C PHE A 214 12.90 3.86 -7.41
N ALA A 215 13.57 3.43 -6.34
CA ALA A 215 15.02 3.52 -6.16
C ALA A 215 15.60 4.95 -6.23
N GLU A 216 14.80 5.98 -5.98
CA GLU A 216 15.32 7.33 -5.81
C GLU A 216 16.06 7.53 -4.50
N ARG A 217 16.86 8.60 -4.44
CA ARG A 217 17.67 8.93 -3.26
C ARG A 217 16.79 9.19 -2.04
N ASN A 218 15.72 9.94 -2.21
CA ASN A 218 14.73 10.15 -1.16
C ASN A 218 13.85 8.90 -1.04
N ALA A 219 13.42 8.54 0.17
CA ALA A 219 12.53 7.40 0.36
C ALA A 219 11.10 7.72 -0.10
N HIS A 220 10.51 6.83 -0.91
CA HIS A 220 9.12 6.90 -1.34
C HIS A 220 8.35 5.69 -0.84
N ALA A 221 7.65 5.81 0.27
CA ALA A 221 6.96 4.68 0.88
C ALA A 221 5.75 4.23 0.05
N LEU A 222 5.74 2.97 -0.36
CA LEU A 222 4.54 2.28 -0.82
C LEU A 222 4.11 1.26 0.24
N VAL A 223 2.95 1.49 0.85
CA VAL A 223 2.44 0.65 1.92
C VAL A 223 1.43 -0.35 1.38
N THR A 224 1.66 -1.63 1.65
CA THR A 224 0.67 -2.69 1.48
C THR A 224 0.21 -3.20 2.84
N SER A 225 -1.10 -3.33 3.01
CA SER A 225 -1.69 -3.68 4.29
C SER A 225 -2.39 -5.03 4.23
N TRP A 226 -1.96 -5.91 5.11
CA TRP A 226 -2.55 -7.21 5.40
C TRP A 226 -3.32 -7.17 6.74
N ALA A 227 -3.52 -5.99 7.33
CA ALA A 227 -4.20 -5.84 8.62
C ALA A 227 -5.66 -6.32 8.60
N GLY A 228 -6.30 -6.36 7.42
CA GLY A 228 -7.62 -6.94 7.23
C GLY A 228 -7.63 -8.47 7.07
N HIS A 229 -6.47 -9.13 7.06
CA HIS A 229 -6.36 -10.58 6.94
C HIS A 229 -6.23 -11.22 8.33
N PRO A 230 -7.02 -12.27 8.63
CA PRO A 230 -6.96 -12.99 9.90
C PRO A 230 -5.77 -13.96 9.90
N VAL A 231 -4.55 -13.44 9.74
CA VAL A 231 -3.34 -14.26 9.53
C VAL A 231 -3.03 -15.21 10.68
N TYR A 232 -3.43 -14.86 11.90
CA TYR A 232 -3.32 -15.72 13.09
C TYR A 232 -4.54 -16.63 13.30
N GLY A 233 -5.60 -16.44 12.52
CA GLY A 233 -6.81 -17.26 12.57
C GLY A 233 -6.87 -18.32 11.47
N TYR A 234 -5.81 -18.49 10.69
CA TYR A 234 -5.73 -19.61 9.73
C TYR A 234 -5.39 -20.89 10.48
N GLU A 235 -6.14 -21.95 10.21
CA GLU A 235 -5.83 -23.29 10.70
C GLU A 235 -4.89 -23.98 9.69
N LEU A 236 -3.77 -24.49 10.19
CA LEU A 236 -2.82 -25.33 9.47
C LEU A 236 -2.84 -26.69 10.16
N GLY A 237 -3.70 -27.61 9.71
CA GLY A 237 -4.04 -28.81 10.46
C GLY A 237 -4.82 -28.47 11.73
N THR A 238 -4.28 -28.82 12.90
CA THR A 238 -4.88 -28.55 14.23
C THR A 238 -4.31 -27.30 14.92
N GLU A 239 -3.38 -26.59 14.28
CA GLU A 239 -2.64 -25.48 14.89
C GLU A 239 -2.92 -24.15 14.19
N THR A 240 -2.70 -23.06 14.91
CA THR A 240 -2.73 -21.70 14.37
C THR A 240 -1.33 -21.08 14.36
N PRO A 241 -1.03 -20.17 13.42
CA PRO A 241 0.28 -19.53 13.35
C PRO A 241 0.65 -18.80 14.65
N VAL A 242 1.79 -19.16 15.24
CA VAL A 242 2.36 -18.44 16.41
C VAL A 242 3.07 -17.15 16.02
N ALA A 243 3.57 -17.08 14.78
CA ALA A 243 4.29 -15.94 14.23
C ALA A 243 3.97 -15.76 12.75
N VAL A 244 3.90 -14.51 12.31
CA VAL A 244 3.66 -14.15 10.91
C VAL A 244 4.70 -13.10 10.52
N LEU A 245 5.41 -13.35 9.43
CA LEU A 245 6.34 -12.39 8.84
C LEU A 245 5.79 -11.94 7.48
N GLY A 246 5.31 -10.70 7.42
CA GLY A 246 4.91 -10.09 6.16
C GLY A 246 6.13 -9.64 5.37
N ASN A 247 6.33 -10.19 4.17
CA ASN A 247 7.39 -9.77 3.27
C ASN A 247 6.86 -9.72 1.83
N VAL A 248 7.37 -8.75 1.06
CA VAL A 248 7.16 -8.65 -0.38
C VAL A 248 8.51 -8.54 -1.03
N SER A 249 8.72 -9.34 -2.05
CA SER A 249 9.96 -9.33 -2.82
C SER A 249 9.65 -9.48 -4.29
N PHE A 250 10.59 -9.07 -5.14
CA PHE A 250 10.50 -9.36 -6.55
C PHE A 250 10.46 -10.88 -6.81
N CYS A 251 10.03 -11.27 -8.01
CA CYS A 251 10.12 -12.65 -8.45
C CYS A 251 11.57 -13.15 -8.42
N THR A 252 11.74 -14.47 -8.37
CA THR A 252 13.05 -15.11 -8.20
C THR A 252 14.08 -14.67 -9.23
N TYR A 253 13.69 -14.46 -10.48
CA TYR A 253 14.62 -13.99 -11.53
C TYR A 253 15.21 -12.61 -11.21
N LEU A 254 14.38 -11.64 -10.83
CA LEU A 254 14.83 -10.29 -10.50
C LEU A 254 15.64 -10.24 -9.20
N ARG A 255 15.27 -11.07 -8.20
CA ARG A 255 16.08 -11.23 -6.98
C ARG A 255 17.46 -11.81 -7.28
N LYS A 256 17.55 -12.84 -8.12
CA LYS A 256 18.84 -13.39 -8.59
C LYS A 256 19.66 -12.35 -9.34
N ALA A 257 19.01 -11.42 -10.02
CA ALA A 257 19.66 -10.26 -10.63
C ALA A 257 20.06 -9.17 -9.62
N GLY A 258 19.86 -9.36 -8.32
CA GLY A 258 20.26 -8.44 -7.26
C GLY A 258 19.27 -7.30 -6.99
N MET A 259 18.03 -7.39 -7.49
CA MET A 259 17.00 -6.38 -7.24
C MET A 259 16.31 -6.61 -5.89
N VAL A 260 16.03 -5.52 -5.17
CA VAL A 260 15.36 -5.52 -3.86
C VAL A 260 14.15 -4.58 -3.91
N MET A 261 13.08 -4.91 -3.18
CA MET A 261 11.93 -4.00 -3.06
C MET A 261 12.24 -2.92 -2.01
N ASP A 262 12.92 -1.87 -2.43
CA ASP A 262 13.19 -0.70 -1.58
C ASP A 262 11.93 0.16 -1.42
N ASP A 263 11.81 0.79 -0.25
CA ASP A 263 10.72 1.71 0.12
C ASP A 263 9.31 1.10 0.07
N LEU A 264 9.18 -0.23 0.03
CA LEU A 264 7.92 -0.91 0.21
C LEU A 264 7.76 -1.37 1.66
N LEU A 265 6.61 -1.08 2.26
CA LEU A 265 6.27 -1.46 3.63
C LEU A 265 5.06 -2.40 3.65
N VAL A 266 5.20 -3.52 4.33
CA VAL A 266 4.12 -4.45 4.64
C VAL A 266 3.66 -4.18 6.06
N VAL A 267 2.35 -3.95 6.22
CA VAL A 267 1.71 -3.73 7.52
C VAL A 267 0.75 -4.87 7.81
N TRP A 268 0.81 -5.47 8.98
CA TRP A 268 -0.19 -6.46 9.42
C TRP A 268 -0.54 -6.30 10.88
N LYS A 269 -1.73 -6.78 11.24
CA LYS A 269 -2.21 -6.78 12.63
C LYS A 269 -1.71 -8.05 13.30
N GLY A 270 -1.03 -7.89 14.43
CA GLY A 270 -0.55 -8.97 15.28
C GLY A 270 -1.29 -9.02 16.61
N ASN A 271 -0.94 -10.01 17.43
CA ASN A 271 -1.41 -10.07 18.81
C ASN A 271 -0.85 -8.89 19.58
N GLY A 272 -1.73 -7.98 20.01
CA GLY A 272 -1.36 -6.82 20.84
C GLY A 272 -0.84 -5.60 20.08
N GLY A 273 -0.97 -5.53 18.74
CA GLY A 273 -0.58 -4.32 18.00
C GLY A 273 -0.44 -4.53 16.50
N PHE A 274 0.33 -3.66 15.86
CA PHE A 274 0.63 -3.71 14.43
C PHE A 274 2.12 -3.91 14.19
N TRP A 275 2.43 -4.72 13.19
CA TRP A 275 3.78 -4.94 12.71
C TRP A 275 3.97 -4.25 11.36
N ILE A 276 5.16 -3.69 11.16
CA ILE A 276 5.56 -3.00 9.95
C ILE A 276 6.91 -3.56 9.53
N HIS A 277 7.01 -4.10 8.32
CA HIS A 277 8.26 -4.65 7.79
C HIS A 277 8.56 -4.08 6.40
N GLY A 278 9.83 -3.87 6.11
CA GLY A 278 10.29 -3.53 4.77
C GLY A 278 11.73 -3.07 4.74
N CYS A 279 12.13 -2.50 3.61
CA CYS A 279 13.49 -2.00 3.37
C CYS A 279 13.50 -0.47 3.32
N LEU A 280 13.97 0.17 4.40
CA LEU A 280 14.12 1.63 4.51
C LEU A 280 15.52 2.03 4.95
N GLU A 281 15.83 3.32 4.82
CA GLU A 281 16.99 3.97 5.41
C GLU A 281 17.01 3.78 6.94
N ASP A 282 18.18 3.48 7.52
CA ASP A 282 18.30 3.26 8.97
C ASP A 282 17.81 4.46 9.80
N ARG A 283 18.03 5.69 9.29
CA ARG A 283 17.57 6.92 9.95
C ARG A 283 16.04 6.95 10.08
N LEU A 284 15.31 6.50 9.06
CA LEU A 284 13.84 6.52 9.07
C LEU A 284 13.31 5.51 10.09
N TRP A 285 13.94 4.33 10.18
CA TRP A 285 13.62 3.37 11.23
C TRP A 285 13.83 3.94 12.63
N LYS A 286 14.96 4.62 12.85
CA LYS A 286 15.27 5.28 14.12
C LYS A 286 14.27 6.40 14.45
N GLN A 287 13.91 7.24 13.48
CA GLN A 287 12.94 8.32 13.63
C GLN A 287 11.54 7.78 13.98
N MET A 288 11.07 6.75 13.27
CA MET A 288 9.80 6.09 13.58
C MET A 288 9.83 5.49 15.00
N ALA A 289 10.88 4.74 15.35
CA ALA A 289 11.00 4.14 16.68
C ALA A 289 11.08 5.19 17.81
N GLN A 290 11.73 6.33 17.58
CA GLN A 290 11.80 7.44 18.52
C GLN A 290 10.44 8.11 18.71
N SER A 291 9.65 8.28 17.64
CA SER A 291 8.31 8.88 17.71
C SER A 291 7.25 8.02 18.42
N LEU A 292 7.59 6.77 18.79
CA LEU A 292 6.74 5.87 19.57
C LEU A 292 7.04 5.90 21.08
N LYS A 293 8.10 6.59 21.49
CA LYS A 293 8.50 6.76 22.90
C LYS A 293 7.91 8.04 23.47
#